data_AF-A0A2G5QT58-F1
#
_entry.id   AF-A0A2G5QT58-F1
#
_cell.length_a   1.000
_cell.length_b   1.000
_cell.length_c   1.000
_cell.angle_alpha   90.00
_cell.angle_beta   90.00
_cell.angle_gamma   90.00
#
_symmetry.space_group_name_H-M   'P 1'
#
loop_
_entity.id
_entity.type
_entity.pdbx_description
1 polymer ?
#
loop_
_entity_poly.entity_id
_entity_poly.type
_entity_poly.pdbx_seq_one_letter_code
_entity_poly.pdbx_strand_id
1 'polypeptide(L)'
;MVPVSTDETATLRIKYEIDGLIPAVDVAAMLKEVATAFERYVKPQPRYRTLRLAVASVEVSSLVADLVVMGVASAQAAFLHRQVLYDFIGFIADTLSIAKGLSEGKAKPSDLRLIEAIQKPIAKGGAQQVNLYIVGDGNVVNIDRDAIQLMQTHRDQKQRDAFEASYRSLDEKAIAARPSSPNLLTLEGKFGTVFDVKGEWYVRLEGEGGVLNPLQLAHGVTVRDGHAYQFDGVWESKRYYIRAARPLL
;
A
#
# COMPACT_ATOMS: atom_id res chain seq x y z
N MET A 1 26.22 53.97 -2.32
CA MET A 1 25.68 52.65 -2.69
C MET A 1 24.32 52.54 -2.02
N VAL A 2 23.26 52.76 -2.77
CA VAL A 2 21.88 52.59 -2.29
C VAL A 2 21.59 51.09 -2.37
N PRO A 3 21.13 50.42 -1.30
CA PRO A 3 20.71 49.03 -1.41
C PRO A 3 19.58 48.97 -2.43
N VAL A 4 19.80 48.21 -3.50
CA VAL A 4 18.76 47.82 -4.43
C VAL A 4 17.68 47.13 -3.60
N SER A 5 16.49 47.72 -3.55
CA SER A 5 15.32 47.08 -2.95
C SER A 5 15.16 45.71 -3.59
N THR A 6 15.17 44.65 -2.78
CA THR A 6 14.87 43.29 -3.21
C THR A 6 13.44 43.25 -3.74
N ASP A 7 13.29 43.46 -5.05
CA ASP A 7 12.05 43.33 -5.78
C ASP A 7 11.48 41.91 -5.58
N GLU A 8 10.41 41.87 -4.78
CA GLU A 8 9.20 41.04 -4.80
C GLU A 8 9.20 39.71 -5.55
N THR A 9 10.27 38.93 -5.48
CA THR A 9 10.23 37.56 -6.00
C THR A 9 9.43 36.70 -5.02
N ALA A 10 8.27 36.22 -5.46
CA ALA A 10 7.44 35.34 -4.66
C ALA A 10 8.25 34.13 -4.20
N THR A 11 8.35 33.99 -2.87
CA THR A 11 9.22 33.02 -2.20
C THR A 11 8.37 32.06 -1.38
N LEU A 12 8.51 30.77 -1.66
CA LEU A 12 7.98 29.71 -0.80
C LEU A 12 8.99 29.48 0.33
N ARG A 13 8.58 29.73 1.57
CA ARG A 13 9.37 29.49 2.76
C ARG A 13 8.94 28.22 3.46
N ILE A 14 9.90 27.37 3.78
CA ILE A 14 9.75 26.19 4.63
C ILE A 14 10.53 26.46 5.91
N LYS A 15 9.82 26.61 7.03
CA LYS A 15 10.41 26.93 8.34
C LYS A 15 10.09 25.81 9.33
N TYR A 16 11.13 25.19 9.87
CA TYR A 16 10.97 24.27 11.01
C TYR A 16 11.15 25.03 12.33
N GLU A 17 10.33 24.68 13.30
CA GLU A 17 10.59 25.02 14.70
C GLU A 17 11.37 23.87 15.32
N ILE A 18 12.66 24.11 15.60
CA ILE A 18 13.61 23.06 15.93
C ILE A 18 13.88 22.99 17.44
N ASP A 19 13.94 21.77 17.97
CA ASP A 19 14.42 21.48 19.33
C ASP A 19 15.90 21.05 19.33
N GLY A 20 16.44 20.74 18.16
CA GLY A 20 17.79 20.23 17.96
C GLY A 20 18.20 20.27 16.48
N LEU A 21 19.42 19.82 16.20
CA LEU A 21 19.92 19.81 14.82
C LEU A 21 19.18 18.77 13.98
N ILE A 22 18.60 19.21 12.85
CA ILE A 22 18.00 18.30 11.86
C ILE A 22 19.13 17.77 10.97
N PRO A 23 19.25 16.44 10.78
CA PRO A 23 20.26 15.86 9.92
C PRO A 23 20.17 16.41 8.48
N ALA A 24 21.31 16.79 7.90
CA ALA A 24 21.36 17.34 6.54
C ALA A 24 20.74 16.41 5.49
N VAL A 25 20.81 15.09 5.69
CA VAL A 25 20.17 14.09 4.83
C VAL A 25 18.64 14.21 4.80
N ASP A 26 18.02 14.55 5.93
CA ASP A 26 16.57 14.72 6.02
C ASP A 26 16.16 16.05 5.37
N VAL A 27 16.95 17.11 5.54
CA VAL A 27 16.75 18.39 4.83
C VAL A 27 16.87 18.22 3.31
N ALA A 28 17.92 17.53 2.85
CA ALA A 28 18.14 17.28 1.42
C ALA A 28 17.02 16.41 0.82
N ALA A 29 16.56 15.39 1.55
CA ALA A 29 15.44 14.55 1.12
C ALA A 29 14.15 15.37 1.01
N MET A 30 13.87 16.24 1.98
CA MET A 30 12.73 17.15 1.97
C MET A 30 12.79 18.10 0.77
N LEU A 31 13.90 18.81 0.57
CA LEU A 31 14.05 19.76 -0.55
C LEU A 31 13.91 19.05 -1.91
N LYS A 32 14.46 17.85 -2.04
CA LYS A 32 14.34 17.03 -3.24
C LYS A 32 12.88 16.66 -3.52
N GLU A 33 12.14 16.20 -2.51
CA GLU A 33 10.73 15.82 -2.69
C GLU A 33 9.85 17.04 -2.97
N VAL A 34 10.10 18.20 -2.35
CA VAL A 34 9.42 19.47 -2.66
C VAL A 34 9.63 19.85 -4.13
N ALA A 35 10.89 19.86 -4.59
CA ALA A 35 11.19 20.17 -5.99
C ALA A 35 10.55 19.16 -6.96
N THR A 36 10.61 17.87 -6.64
CA THR A 36 10.03 16.81 -7.47
C THR A 36 8.50 16.91 -7.52
N ALA A 37 7.86 17.20 -6.39
CA ALA A 37 6.41 17.38 -6.33
C ALA A 37 5.96 18.61 -7.11
N PHE A 38 6.69 19.72 -7.00
CA PHE A 38 6.44 20.92 -7.79
C PHE A 38 6.54 20.63 -9.29
N GLU A 39 7.59 19.94 -9.73
CA GLU A 39 7.71 19.53 -11.13
C GLU A 39 6.54 18.68 -11.60
N ARG A 40 6.09 17.70 -10.80
CA ARG A 40 4.92 16.87 -11.13
C ARG A 40 3.64 17.69 -11.18
N TYR A 41 3.52 18.71 -10.33
CA TYR A 41 2.38 19.61 -10.29
C TYR A 41 2.31 20.50 -11.54
N VAL A 42 3.45 21.07 -11.98
CA VAL A 42 3.48 22.01 -13.11
C VAL A 42 3.59 21.34 -14.49
N LYS A 43 4.22 20.16 -14.60
CA LYS A 43 4.45 19.48 -15.90
C LYS A 43 3.19 19.23 -16.73
N PRO A 44 2.03 18.84 -16.15
CA PRO A 44 0.78 18.65 -16.90
C PRO A 44 0.19 19.96 -17.43
N GLN A 45 0.61 21.10 -16.93
CA GLN A 45 0.01 22.40 -17.22
C GLN A 45 0.86 23.14 -18.26
N PRO A 46 0.37 23.36 -19.50
CA PRO A 46 1.15 23.99 -20.56
C PRO A 46 1.73 25.35 -20.15
N ARG A 47 0.97 26.13 -19.37
CA ARG A 47 1.36 27.45 -18.86
C ARG A 47 2.55 27.42 -17.89
N TYR A 48 2.75 26.32 -17.15
CA TYR A 48 3.75 26.22 -16.07
C TYR A 48 4.87 25.22 -16.35
N ARG A 49 4.83 24.52 -17.48
CA ARG A 49 5.68 23.34 -17.76
C ARG A 49 7.19 23.62 -17.65
N THR A 50 7.63 24.83 -17.96
CA THR A 50 9.05 25.26 -17.87
C THR A 50 9.46 25.71 -16.47
N LEU A 51 8.51 25.88 -15.55
CA LEU A 51 8.77 26.38 -14.21
C LEU A 51 9.46 25.33 -13.35
N ARG A 52 10.38 25.78 -12.51
CA ARG A 52 11.13 24.96 -11.55
C ARG A 52 11.27 25.69 -10.23
N LEU A 53 11.34 24.96 -9.12
CA LEU A 53 11.77 25.52 -7.84
C LEU A 53 13.29 25.46 -7.75
N ALA A 54 13.88 26.57 -7.32
CA ALA A 54 15.28 26.67 -6.95
C ALA A 54 15.37 27.11 -5.48
N VAL A 55 16.40 26.62 -4.79
CA VAL A 55 16.70 27.06 -3.43
C VAL A 55 17.42 28.40 -3.52
N ALA A 56 16.84 29.44 -2.93
CA ALA A 56 17.42 30.78 -2.85
C ALA A 56 18.34 30.91 -1.63
N SER A 57 17.90 30.42 -0.47
CA SER A 57 18.68 30.42 0.76
C SER A 57 18.30 29.25 1.67
N VAL A 58 19.24 28.85 2.52
CA VAL A 58 19.01 27.90 3.62
C VAL A 58 19.73 28.42 4.86
N GLU A 59 18.99 28.73 5.91
CA GLU A 59 19.53 29.07 7.22
C GLU A 59 19.56 27.82 8.09
N VAL A 60 20.76 27.32 8.39
CA VAL A 60 20.94 26.03 9.07
C VAL A 60 20.64 26.12 10.58
N SER A 61 20.87 27.26 11.22
CA SER A 61 20.65 27.47 12.65
C SER A 61 19.17 27.52 13.07
N SER A 62 18.27 27.81 12.12
CA SER A 62 16.82 27.99 12.32
C SER A 62 15.99 27.09 11.40
N LEU A 63 16.64 26.20 10.65
CA LEU A 63 16.16 25.50 9.45
C LEU A 63 15.02 26.26 8.72
N VAL A 64 15.41 27.34 8.05
CA VAL A 64 14.57 28.11 7.14
C VAL A 64 15.11 27.91 5.73
N ALA A 65 14.29 27.37 4.84
CA ALA A 65 14.62 27.23 3.42
C ALA A 65 13.69 28.11 2.58
N ASP A 66 14.28 29.00 1.79
CA ASP A 66 13.56 29.84 0.84
C ASP A 66 13.71 29.27 -0.55
N LEU A 67 12.58 29.05 -1.22
CA LEU A 67 12.52 28.54 -2.58
C LEU A 67 11.85 29.57 -3.49
N VAL A 68 12.43 29.77 -4.66
CA VAL A 68 11.93 30.69 -5.69
C VAL A 68 11.61 29.93 -6.97
N VAL A 69 10.62 30.43 -7.71
CA VAL A 69 10.26 29.88 -9.02
C VAL A 69 11.17 30.46 -10.09
N MET A 70 11.72 29.61 -10.94
CA MET A 70 12.51 29.95 -12.13
C MET A 70 11.84 29.40 -13.40
N GLY A 71 12.12 30.01 -14.57
CA GLY A 71 11.80 29.40 -15.87
C GLY A 71 11.02 30.27 -16.86
N VAL A 72 10.58 31.48 -16.46
CA VAL A 72 9.97 32.47 -17.35
C VAL A 72 10.61 33.84 -17.10
N ALA A 73 11.22 34.42 -18.13
CA ALA A 73 11.70 35.80 -18.11
C ALA A 73 10.68 36.67 -18.85
N SER A 74 9.73 37.25 -18.13
CA SER A 74 8.73 38.18 -18.69
C SER A 74 8.34 39.23 -17.65
N ALA A 75 7.78 40.36 -18.11
CA ALA A 75 7.25 41.39 -17.20
C ALA A 75 6.10 40.88 -16.30
N GLN A 76 5.47 39.76 -16.66
CA GLN A 76 4.40 39.11 -15.89
C GLN A 76 4.91 37.93 -15.05
N ALA A 77 6.22 37.65 -15.05
CA ALA A 77 6.81 36.49 -14.39
C ALA A 77 6.56 36.52 -12.87
N ALA A 78 6.68 37.69 -12.23
CA ALA A 78 6.43 37.83 -10.79
C ALA A 78 5.01 37.40 -10.40
N PHE A 79 4.00 37.87 -11.15
CA PHE A 79 2.61 37.47 -10.93
C PHE A 79 2.38 35.98 -11.19
N LEU A 80 2.94 35.45 -12.27
CA LEU A 80 2.85 34.03 -12.62
C LEU A 80 3.49 33.14 -11.55
N HIS A 81 4.69 33.50 -11.08
CA HIS A 81 5.42 32.79 -10.05
C HIS A 81 4.65 32.78 -8.73
N ARG A 82 4.08 33.94 -8.37
CA ARG A 82 3.21 34.05 -7.21
C ARG A 82 2.01 33.12 -7.35
N GLN A 83 1.25 33.21 -8.44
CA GLN A 83 0.07 32.37 -8.69
C GLN A 83 0.39 30.87 -8.59
N VAL A 84 1.44 30.39 -9.27
CA VAL A 84 1.78 28.96 -9.25
C VAL A 84 2.21 28.48 -7.86
N LEU A 85 2.84 29.35 -7.05
CA LEU A 85 3.16 29.01 -5.66
C LEU A 85 1.90 28.90 -4.80
N TYR A 86 0.91 29.79 -4.98
CA TYR A 86 -0.38 29.69 -4.30
C TYR A 86 -1.08 28.37 -4.63
N ASP A 87 -1.21 28.07 -5.92
CA ASP A 87 -1.89 26.86 -6.37
C ASP A 87 -1.14 25.60 -5.87
N PHE A 88 0.19 25.66 -5.79
CA PHE A 88 1.01 24.58 -5.25
C PHE A 88 0.87 24.41 -3.73
N ILE A 89 0.82 25.50 -2.96
CA ILE A 89 0.54 25.46 -1.52
C ILE A 89 -0.85 24.88 -1.27
N GLY A 90 -1.86 25.27 -2.06
CA GLY A 90 -3.20 24.68 -2.02
C GLY A 90 -3.17 23.17 -2.27
N PHE A 91 -2.45 22.73 -3.29
CA PHE A 91 -2.25 21.30 -3.57
C PHE A 91 -1.61 20.55 -2.38
N ILE A 92 -0.63 21.13 -1.69
CA ILE A 92 -0.04 20.54 -0.48
C ILE A 92 -1.09 20.46 0.64
N ALA A 93 -1.86 21.53 0.85
CA ALA A 93 -2.90 21.60 1.88
C ALA A 93 -4.00 20.56 1.66
N ASP A 94 -4.43 20.36 0.41
CA ASP A 94 -5.41 19.34 0.03
C ASP A 94 -4.86 17.94 0.25
N THR A 95 -3.62 17.70 -0.17
CA THR A 95 -2.94 16.40 0.02
C THR A 95 -2.81 16.08 1.50
N LEU A 96 -2.45 17.07 2.32
CA LEU A 96 -2.34 16.94 3.77
C LEU A 96 -3.72 16.67 4.40
N SER A 97 -4.77 17.35 3.96
CA SER A 97 -6.13 17.16 4.47
C SER A 97 -6.66 15.75 4.15
N ILE A 98 -6.39 15.24 2.95
CA ILE A 98 -6.69 13.85 2.58
C ILE A 98 -5.86 12.87 3.43
N ALA A 99 -4.58 13.15 3.65
CA ALA A 99 -3.71 12.30 4.47
C ALA A 99 -4.21 12.21 5.92
N LYS A 100 -4.65 13.34 6.49
CA LYS A 100 -5.24 13.44 7.84
C LYS A 100 -6.64 12.81 7.94
N GLY A 101 -7.27 12.47 6.82
CA GLY A 101 -8.66 11.98 6.79
C GLY A 101 -9.72 13.08 6.98
N LEU A 102 -9.34 14.35 6.83
CA LEU A 102 -10.24 15.50 6.96
C LEU A 102 -10.96 15.85 5.65
N SER A 103 -10.48 15.31 4.52
CA SER A 103 -11.11 15.51 3.22
C SER A 103 -11.24 14.18 2.49
N GLU A 104 -12.34 14.04 1.76
CA GLU A 104 -12.57 12.88 0.91
C GLU A 104 -11.61 12.89 -0.29
N GLY A 105 -11.22 11.71 -0.75
CA GLY A 105 -10.38 11.55 -1.93
C GLY A 105 -9.24 10.56 -1.76
N LYS A 106 -8.43 10.45 -2.81
CA LYS A 106 -7.26 9.56 -2.86
C LYS A 106 -6.03 10.37 -3.29
N ALA A 107 -5.14 10.61 -2.34
CA ALA A 107 -3.82 11.14 -2.63
C ALA A 107 -2.98 10.08 -3.36
N LYS A 108 -2.23 10.48 -4.38
CA LYS A 108 -1.33 9.55 -5.08
C LYS A 108 -0.16 9.18 -4.14
N PRO A 109 0.41 7.97 -4.25
CA PRO A 109 1.58 7.58 -3.46
C PRO A 109 2.78 8.51 -3.62
N SER A 110 2.91 9.17 -4.78
CA SER A 110 3.95 10.20 -5.00
C SER A 110 3.74 11.45 -4.14
N ASP A 111 2.50 11.80 -3.87
CA ASP A 111 2.13 13.04 -3.19
C ASP A 111 2.17 12.83 -1.68
N LEU A 112 1.81 11.63 -1.23
CA LEU A 112 2.06 11.20 0.15
C LEU A 112 3.55 11.17 0.50
N ARG A 113 4.44 10.81 -0.43
CA ARG A 113 5.89 10.88 -0.22
C ARG A 113 6.40 12.29 0.06
N LEU A 114 5.77 13.31 -0.51
CA LEU A 114 6.07 14.71 -0.19
C LEU A 114 5.74 15.00 1.29
N ILE A 115 4.53 14.64 1.72
CA ILE A 115 4.08 14.85 3.10
C ILE A 115 4.98 14.07 4.07
N GLU A 116 5.32 12.83 3.75
CA GLU A 116 6.24 12.01 4.52
C GLU A 116 7.63 12.66 4.65
N ALA A 117 8.17 13.22 3.57
CA ALA A 117 9.48 13.89 3.61
C ALA A 117 9.46 15.17 4.45
N ILE A 118 8.36 15.94 4.41
CA ILE A 118 8.18 17.17 5.19
C ILE A 118 7.99 16.85 6.68
N GLN A 119 7.21 15.83 7.04
CA GLN A 119 6.95 15.52 8.46
C GLN A 119 8.10 14.75 9.14
N LYS A 120 9.00 14.14 8.37
CA LYS A 120 10.03 13.23 8.88
C LYS A 120 10.91 13.84 9.99
N PRO A 121 11.37 15.11 9.91
CA PRO A 121 12.13 15.71 11.00
C PRO A 121 11.33 15.82 12.31
N ILE A 122 10.03 16.07 12.23
CA ILE A 122 9.13 16.14 13.39
C ILE A 122 8.93 14.74 13.99
N ALA A 123 8.66 13.74 13.14
CA ALA A 123 8.48 12.36 13.58
C ALA A 123 9.73 11.76 14.27
N LYS A 124 10.92 12.28 13.95
CA LYS A 124 12.19 11.91 14.59
C LYS A 124 12.52 12.74 15.84
N GLY A 125 11.69 13.70 16.21
CA GLY A 125 11.94 14.61 17.34
C GLY A 125 12.97 15.71 17.06
N GLY A 126 13.37 15.95 15.82
CA GLY A 126 14.26 17.05 15.44
C GLY A 126 13.56 18.40 15.29
N ALA A 127 12.22 18.40 15.23
CA ALA A 127 11.38 19.59 15.17
C ALA A 127 10.06 19.38 15.92
N GLN A 128 9.46 20.49 16.34
CA GLN A 128 8.11 20.53 16.90
C GLN A 128 7.06 20.62 15.78
N GLN A 129 7.31 21.49 14.81
CA GLN A 129 6.42 21.76 13.69
C GLN A 129 7.18 22.26 12.46
N VAL A 130 6.50 22.26 11.31
CA VAL A 130 6.96 22.88 10.07
C VAL A 130 5.84 23.74 9.49
N ASN A 131 6.22 24.93 9.05
CA ASN A 131 5.35 25.89 8.39
C ASN A 131 5.81 26.07 6.95
N LEU A 132 4.88 25.88 6.01
CA LEU A 132 5.08 26.15 4.59
C LEU A 132 4.17 27.32 4.19
N TYR A 133 4.76 28.40 3.69
CA TYR A 133 4.00 29.61 3.37
C TYR A 133 4.70 30.46 2.31
N ILE A 134 3.96 31.35 1.68
CA ILE A 134 4.51 32.33 0.73
C ILE A 134 4.88 33.59 1.52
N VAL A 135 6.13 34.06 1.39
CA VAL A 135 6.58 35.27 2.09
C VAL A 135 5.77 36.48 1.61
N GLY A 136 5.20 37.23 2.56
CA GLY A 136 4.33 38.37 2.29
C GLY A 136 2.87 38.00 2.06
N ASP A 137 2.46 36.78 2.38
CA ASP A 137 1.09 36.28 2.28
C ASP A 137 0.65 35.56 3.58
N GLY A 138 -0.65 35.34 3.74
CA GLY A 138 -1.29 34.71 4.90
C GLY A 138 -1.53 33.21 4.79
N ASN A 139 -1.33 32.57 3.64
CA ASN A 139 -1.53 31.13 3.52
C ASN A 139 -0.39 30.36 4.15
N VAL A 140 -0.71 29.61 5.22
CA VAL A 140 0.25 28.79 5.96
C VAL A 140 -0.27 27.36 6.03
N VAL A 141 0.52 26.42 5.54
CA VAL A 141 0.32 24.99 5.81
C VAL A 141 1.21 24.61 6.97
N ASN A 142 0.57 24.22 8.07
CA ASN A 142 1.25 23.76 9.28
C ASN A 142 1.14 22.23 9.42
N ILE A 143 2.28 21.61 9.73
CA ILE A 143 2.35 20.21 10.13
C ILE A 143 3.09 20.15 11.47
N ASP A 144 2.40 19.65 12.49
CA ASP A 144 2.88 19.45 13.85
C ASP A 144 2.72 17.97 14.26
N ARG A 145 2.97 17.66 15.53
CA ARG A 145 2.82 16.29 16.05
C ARG A 145 1.37 15.79 16.00
N ASP A 146 0.41 16.67 16.25
CA ASP A 146 -1.02 16.32 16.25
C ASP A 146 -1.48 15.97 14.83
N ALA A 147 -1.04 16.74 13.84
CA ALA A 147 -1.22 16.44 12.42
C ALA A 147 -0.69 15.05 12.05
N ILE A 148 0.51 14.70 12.54
CA ILE A 148 1.13 13.39 12.30
C ILE A 148 0.32 12.27 12.94
N GLN A 149 -0.16 12.47 14.17
CA GLN A 149 -0.98 11.49 14.86
C GLN A 149 -2.32 11.24 14.15
N LEU A 150 -2.96 12.29 13.64
CA LEU A 150 -4.18 12.16 12.83
C LEU A 150 -3.92 11.35 11.55
N MET A 151 -2.81 11.61 10.85
CA MET A 151 -2.42 10.84 9.67
C MET A 151 -2.18 9.36 9.99
N GLN A 152 -1.54 9.05 11.12
CA GLN A 152 -1.32 7.67 11.56
C GLN A 152 -2.64 6.97 11.90
N THR A 153 -3.51 7.63 12.66
CA THR A 153 -4.80 7.07 13.06
C THR A 153 -5.69 6.77 11.86
N HIS A 154 -5.76 7.70 10.90
CA HIS A 154 -6.52 7.48 9.67
C HIS A 154 -5.92 6.37 8.79
N ARG A 155 -4.58 6.24 8.73
CA ARG A 155 -3.92 5.14 8.03
C ARG A 155 -4.24 3.79 8.67
N ASP A 156 -4.18 3.70 9.99
CA ASP A 156 -4.47 2.49 10.75
C ASP A 156 -5.95 2.11 10.62
N GLN A 157 -6.86 3.09 10.66
CA GLN A 157 -8.28 2.88 10.42
C GLN A 157 -8.54 2.31 9.01
N LYS A 158 -7.96 2.91 7.97
CA LYS A 158 -8.08 2.39 6.59
C LYS A 158 -7.55 0.97 6.45
N GLN A 159 -6.46 0.62 7.15
CA GLN A 159 -5.93 -0.75 7.14
C GLN A 159 -6.87 -1.72 7.85
N ARG A 160 -7.47 -1.33 8.97
CA ARG A 160 -8.48 -2.13 9.68
C ARG A 160 -9.72 -2.34 8.81
N ASP A 161 -10.25 -1.28 8.20
CA ASP A 161 -11.42 -1.36 7.32
C ASP A 161 -11.15 -2.26 6.10
N ALA A 162 -9.97 -2.16 5.50
CA ALA A 162 -9.56 -3.02 4.39
C ALA A 162 -9.40 -4.49 4.82
N PHE A 163 -8.89 -4.74 6.02
CA PHE A 163 -8.78 -6.07 6.60
C PHE A 163 -10.16 -6.67 6.88
N GLU A 164 -11.06 -5.92 7.51
CA GLU A 164 -12.43 -6.35 7.79
C GLU A 164 -13.23 -6.62 6.51
N ALA A 165 -13.10 -5.75 5.49
CA ALA A 165 -13.74 -5.96 4.19
C ALA A 165 -13.21 -7.25 3.52
N SER A 166 -11.91 -7.50 3.62
CA SER A 166 -11.29 -8.74 3.12
C SER A 166 -11.83 -9.97 3.87
N TYR A 167 -11.95 -9.89 5.19
CA TYR A 167 -12.48 -10.96 6.03
C TYR A 167 -13.95 -11.27 5.71
N ARG A 168 -14.81 -10.26 5.60
CA ARG A 168 -16.22 -10.44 5.20
C ARG A 168 -16.35 -11.08 3.81
N SER A 169 -15.48 -10.72 2.87
CA SER A 169 -15.47 -11.33 1.53
C SER A 169 -15.05 -12.82 1.54
N LEU A 170 -14.22 -13.22 2.50
CA LEU A 170 -13.83 -14.62 2.70
C LEU A 170 -14.98 -15.42 3.32
N ASP A 171 -15.67 -14.85 4.32
CA ASP A 171 -16.85 -15.48 4.92
C ASP A 171 -17.98 -15.65 3.91
N GLU A 172 -18.26 -14.65 3.07
CA GLU A 172 -19.27 -14.75 2.00
C GLU A 172 -18.90 -15.81 0.96
N LYS A 173 -17.62 -15.91 0.58
CA LYS A 173 -17.13 -16.97 -0.30
C LYS A 173 -17.18 -18.35 0.35
N ALA A 174 -16.92 -18.46 1.65
CA ALA A 174 -17.00 -19.70 2.40
C ALA A 174 -18.46 -20.18 2.56
N ILE A 175 -19.40 -19.25 2.71
CA ILE A 175 -20.85 -19.54 2.75
C ILE A 175 -21.37 -19.92 1.36
N ALA A 176 -20.92 -19.24 0.30
CA ALA A 176 -21.25 -19.57 -1.09
C ALA A 176 -20.58 -20.87 -1.59
N ALA A 177 -19.45 -21.25 -1.00
CA ALA A 177 -18.73 -22.50 -1.25
C ALA A 177 -19.16 -23.65 -0.33
N ARG A 178 -20.33 -23.55 0.34
CA ARG A 178 -20.97 -24.76 0.88
C ARG A 178 -21.25 -25.69 -0.31
N PRO A 179 -20.60 -26.87 -0.40
CA PRO A 179 -20.92 -27.79 -1.46
C PRO A 179 -22.40 -28.17 -1.33
N SER A 180 -23.18 -27.88 -2.37
CA SER A 180 -24.37 -28.65 -2.71
C SER A 180 -23.99 -30.13 -2.56
N SER A 181 -24.69 -30.85 -1.68
CA SER A 181 -24.69 -32.30 -1.40
C SER A 181 -23.44 -33.09 -1.86
N PRO A 182 -22.76 -33.85 -0.97
CA PRO A 182 -21.54 -34.57 -1.34
C PRO A 182 -21.74 -35.36 -2.64
N ASN A 183 -20.97 -35.01 -3.67
CA ASN A 183 -20.88 -35.78 -4.90
C ASN A 183 -20.37 -37.17 -4.50
N LEU A 184 -21.30 -38.12 -4.32
CA LEU A 184 -21.02 -39.52 -4.12
C LEU A 184 -20.34 -40.02 -5.39
N LEU A 185 -19.00 -40.05 -5.38
CA LEU A 185 -18.25 -40.67 -6.46
C LEU A 185 -18.30 -42.17 -6.21
N THR A 186 -19.10 -42.90 -7.00
CA THR A 186 -19.17 -44.36 -6.93
C THR A 186 -17.90 -44.97 -7.50
N LEU A 187 -17.39 -46.01 -6.84
CA LEU A 187 -16.23 -46.78 -7.26
C LEU A 187 -16.59 -48.04 -8.06
N GLU A 188 -17.86 -48.22 -8.41
CA GLU A 188 -18.37 -49.44 -9.04
C GLU A 188 -17.55 -49.83 -10.29
N GLY A 189 -16.78 -50.90 -10.17
CA GLY A 189 -15.98 -51.44 -11.27
C GLY A 189 -14.61 -50.79 -11.49
N LYS A 190 -14.16 -49.86 -10.62
CA LYS A 190 -12.83 -49.25 -10.74
C LYS A 190 -11.71 -50.21 -10.29
N PHE A 191 -10.57 -50.14 -10.98
CA PHE A 191 -9.37 -50.92 -10.67
C PHE A 191 -8.35 -50.09 -9.89
N GLY A 192 -7.62 -50.72 -8.98
CA GLY A 192 -6.52 -50.07 -8.28
C GLY A 192 -5.71 -51.01 -7.41
N THR A 193 -4.58 -50.51 -6.90
CA THR A 193 -3.66 -51.25 -6.03
C THR A 193 -3.78 -50.73 -4.60
N VAL A 194 -3.84 -51.65 -3.63
CA VAL A 194 -3.86 -51.31 -2.21
C VAL A 194 -2.46 -51.22 -1.66
N PHE A 195 -2.21 -50.24 -0.79
CA PHE A 195 -0.94 -50.05 -0.09
C PHE A 195 -1.17 -49.90 1.41
N ASP A 196 -0.35 -50.57 2.23
CA ASP A 196 -0.23 -50.29 3.67
C ASP A 196 0.89 -49.27 3.89
N VAL A 197 0.54 -48.08 4.36
CA VAL A 197 1.51 -47.04 4.72
C VAL A 197 1.40 -46.77 6.22
N LYS A 198 2.31 -47.38 6.98
CA LYS A 198 2.42 -47.22 8.44
C LYS A 198 1.18 -47.66 9.21
N GLY A 199 0.50 -48.72 8.77
CA GLY A 199 -0.69 -49.28 9.42
C GLY A 199 -2.00 -48.63 8.98
N GLU A 200 -1.94 -47.73 7.99
CA GLU A 200 -3.11 -47.15 7.34
C GLU A 200 -3.20 -47.61 5.88
N TRP A 201 -4.40 -47.98 5.46
CA TRP A 201 -4.65 -48.45 4.10
C TRP A 201 -4.89 -47.28 3.14
N TYR A 202 -4.23 -47.37 1.98
CA TYR A 202 -4.38 -46.45 0.86
C TYR A 202 -4.70 -47.23 -0.40
N VAL A 203 -5.35 -46.58 -1.37
CA VAL A 203 -5.60 -47.12 -2.70
C VAL A 203 -5.02 -46.18 -3.75
N ARG A 204 -4.34 -46.76 -4.74
CA ARG A 204 -3.97 -46.07 -5.97
C ARG A 204 -4.88 -46.52 -7.09
N LEU A 205 -5.84 -45.67 -7.49
CA LEU A 205 -6.77 -45.98 -8.57
C LEU A 205 -6.11 -45.76 -9.94
N GLU A 206 -6.43 -46.63 -10.89
CA GLU A 206 -5.99 -46.46 -12.27
C GLU A 206 -6.66 -45.23 -12.90
N GLY A 207 -5.89 -44.43 -13.64
CA GLY A 207 -6.35 -43.19 -14.28
C GLY A 207 -6.30 -41.93 -13.40
N GLU A 208 -6.02 -42.04 -12.09
CA GLU A 208 -5.95 -40.89 -11.16
C GLU A 208 -4.51 -40.39 -10.91
N GLY A 209 -3.66 -40.46 -11.95
CA GLY A 209 -2.32 -39.88 -11.91
C GLY A 209 -1.35 -40.51 -10.89
N GLY A 210 -1.68 -41.68 -10.34
CA GLY A 210 -0.83 -42.38 -9.37
C GLY A 210 -0.92 -41.87 -7.94
N VAL A 211 -1.96 -41.09 -7.60
CA VAL A 211 -2.19 -40.57 -6.25
C VAL A 211 -2.65 -41.67 -5.30
N LEU A 212 -2.11 -41.67 -4.08
CA LEU A 212 -2.57 -42.52 -2.98
C LEU A 212 -3.73 -41.84 -2.26
N ASN A 213 -4.88 -42.50 -2.26
CA ASN A 213 -6.08 -42.02 -1.59
C ASN A 213 -6.37 -42.86 -0.33
N PRO A 214 -6.78 -42.24 0.80
CA PRO A 214 -7.09 -42.99 2.02
C PRO A 214 -8.23 -43.99 1.81
N LEU A 215 -8.06 -45.20 2.35
CA LEU A 215 -8.97 -46.31 2.20
C LEU A 215 -9.59 -46.72 3.53
N GLN A 216 -10.90 -46.91 3.56
CA GLN A 216 -11.61 -47.52 4.67
C GLN A 216 -12.33 -48.78 4.19
N LEU A 217 -12.00 -49.91 4.80
CA LEU A 217 -12.56 -51.21 4.44
C LEU A 217 -13.83 -51.46 5.26
N ALA A 218 -14.89 -51.91 4.60
CA ALA A 218 -16.08 -52.43 5.29
C ALA A 218 -15.73 -53.72 6.06
N HIS A 219 -16.54 -54.03 7.08
CA HIS A 219 -16.36 -55.23 7.88
C HIS A 219 -16.39 -56.50 7.01
N GLY A 220 -15.37 -57.37 7.15
CA GLY A 220 -15.23 -58.61 6.38
C GLY A 220 -14.50 -58.46 5.03
N VAL A 221 -14.15 -57.25 4.59
CA VAL A 221 -13.31 -57.03 3.40
C VAL A 221 -11.85 -57.23 3.78
N THR A 222 -11.15 -58.11 3.07
CA THR A 222 -9.71 -58.35 3.26
C THR A 222 -8.93 -57.98 2.01
N VAL A 223 -7.84 -57.26 2.20
CA VAL A 223 -6.94 -56.80 1.14
C VAL A 223 -5.50 -57.09 1.55
N ARG A 224 -4.59 -57.14 0.57
CA ARG A 224 -3.16 -57.35 0.78
C ARG A 224 -2.39 -56.17 0.21
N ASP A 225 -1.32 -55.79 0.91
CA ASP A 225 -0.40 -54.76 0.45
C ASP A 225 0.19 -55.13 -0.91
N GLY A 226 0.25 -54.16 -1.83
CA GLY A 226 0.77 -54.32 -3.19
C GLY A 226 -0.13 -55.08 -4.16
N HIS A 227 -1.31 -55.57 -3.77
CA HIS A 227 -2.20 -56.31 -4.65
C HIS A 227 -3.23 -55.42 -5.36
N ALA A 228 -3.57 -55.80 -6.60
CA ALA A 228 -4.56 -55.14 -7.42
C ALA A 228 -5.96 -55.75 -7.23
N TYR A 229 -6.97 -54.89 -7.16
CA TYR A 229 -8.36 -55.27 -6.96
C TYR A 229 -9.27 -54.47 -7.89
N GLN A 230 -10.42 -55.06 -8.21
CA GLN A 230 -11.60 -54.33 -8.64
C GLN A 230 -12.42 -53.96 -7.40
N PHE A 231 -12.71 -52.67 -7.24
CA PHE A 231 -13.43 -52.14 -6.08
C PHE A 231 -14.90 -51.88 -6.39
N ASP A 232 -15.70 -52.00 -5.33
CA ASP A 232 -17.04 -51.43 -5.25
C ASP A 232 -17.16 -50.66 -3.93
N GLY A 233 -17.66 -49.43 -3.99
CA GLY A 233 -17.59 -48.48 -2.90
C GLY A 233 -18.01 -47.07 -3.26
N VAL A 234 -17.82 -46.14 -2.34
CA VAL A 234 -18.14 -44.73 -2.53
C VAL A 234 -17.05 -43.84 -1.93
N TRP A 235 -16.83 -42.68 -2.52
CA TRP A 235 -16.06 -41.61 -1.88
C TRP A 235 -16.95 -40.85 -0.90
N GLU A 236 -16.61 -40.90 0.37
CA GLU A 236 -17.32 -40.18 1.43
C GLU A 236 -16.32 -39.49 2.33
N SER A 237 -16.56 -38.20 2.62
CA SER A 237 -15.82 -37.46 3.65
C SER A 237 -14.28 -37.56 3.52
N LYS A 238 -13.76 -37.52 2.28
CA LYS A 238 -12.32 -37.58 1.92
C LYS A 238 -11.66 -38.97 2.01
N ARG A 239 -12.45 -40.05 2.11
CA ARG A 239 -11.95 -41.43 2.10
C ARG A 239 -12.75 -42.29 1.12
N TYR A 240 -12.12 -43.29 0.53
CA TYR A 240 -12.85 -44.33 -0.20
C TYR A 240 -13.35 -45.38 0.79
N TYR A 241 -14.67 -45.51 0.89
CA TYR A 241 -15.30 -46.58 1.65
C TYR A 241 -15.56 -47.78 0.73
N ILE A 242 -14.78 -48.84 0.91
CA ILE A 242 -14.84 -50.05 0.08
C ILE A 242 -15.80 -51.06 0.68
N ARG A 243 -16.85 -51.37 -0.08
CA ARG A 243 -17.85 -52.39 0.27
C ARG A 243 -17.44 -53.78 -0.22
N ALA A 244 -16.74 -53.86 -1.34
CA ALA A 244 -16.16 -55.10 -1.84
C ALA A 244 -14.83 -54.84 -2.59
N ALA A 245 -13.89 -55.77 -2.44
CA ALA A 245 -12.65 -55.79 -3.19
C ALA A 245 -12.47 -57.19 -3.80
N ARG A 246 -12.46 -57.29 -5.14
CA ARG A 246 -12.27 -58.55 -5.87
C ARG A 246 -10.84 -58.59 -6.40
N PRO A 247 -10.01 -59.56 -6.01
CA PRO A 247 -8.63 -59.62 -6.47
C PRO A 247 -8.60 -59.85 -7.98
N LEU A 248 -7.72 -59.12 -8.66
CA LEU A 248 -7.36 -59.43 -10.04
C LEU A 248 -6.28 -60.51 -10.00
N LEU A 249 -6.53 -61.63 -10.69
CA LEU A 249 -5.57 -62.74 -10.82
C LEU A 249 -4.33 -62.31 -11.60
#